data_AF-Q7LXX5-F1
#
_entry.id   AF-Q7LXX5-F1
#
_cell.length_a   1.000
_cell.length_b   1.000
_cell.length_c   1.000
_cell.angle_alpha   90.00
_cell.angle_beta   90.00
_cell.angle_gamma   90.00
#
_symmetry.space_group_name_H-M   'P 1'
#
loop_
_entity.id
_entity.type
_entity.pdbx_description
1 polymer ?
#
loop_
_entity_poly.entity_id
_entity_poly.type
_entity_poly.pdbx_seq_one_letter_code
_entity_poly.pdbx_strand_id
1 'polypeptide(L)'
;MKEVRKMIEGNVPQDHVLLTIPGIGKLAAGIIIGIVGDIRRFPRPESFVAYCGLDPVVERSGRIEVRKGISKRGNKYLRSLFYFLAETQYSRNPTLLKFYEAHKDKLKGRKLYTALARKLPKYRWSVWYNNKPYEVK
;
A
#
# COMPACT_ATOMS: atom_id res chain seq x y z
N MET A 1 13.75 -17.88 10.85
CA MET A 1 13.30 -16.50 10.48
C MET A 1 14.37 -15.66 9.80
N LYS A 2 15.61 -15.55 10.33
CA LYS A 2 16.68 -14.77 9.69
C LYS A 2 17.01 -15.24 8.27
N GLU A 3 16.99 -16.55 8.06
CA GLU A 3 17.29 -17.19 6.77
C GLU A 3 16.28 -16.85 5.68
N VAL A 4 14.98 -17.04 5.97
CA VAL A 4 13.88 -16.67 5.07
C VAL A 4 13.93 -15.19 4.69
N ARG A 5 14.22 -14.31 5.66
CA ARG A 5 14.39 -12.88 5.40
C ARG A 5 15.53 -12.64 4.40
N LYS A 6 16.69 -13.26 4.62
CA LYS A 6 17.86 -13.13 3.74
C LYS A 6 17.56 -13.63 2.33
N MET A 7 16.82 -14.74 2.20
CA MET A 7 16.36 -15.25 0.91
C MET A 7 15.46 -14.25 0.17
N ILE A 8 14.47 -13.65 0.86
CA ILE A 8 13.58 -12.66 0.24
C ILE A 8 14.38 -11.43 -0.20
N GLU A 9 15.22 -10.89 0.68
CA GLU A 9 16.01 -9.70 0.40
C GLU A 9 17.04 -9.92 -0.72
N GLY A 10 17.59 -11.13 -0.86
CA GLY A 10 18.55 -11.49 -1.90
C GLY A 10 17.93 -11.60 -3.30
N ASN A 11 16.63 -11.87 -3.41
CA ASN A 11 15.92 -11.99 -4.69
C ASN A 11 15.40 -10.65 -5.23
N VAL A 12 15.55 -9.54 -4.48
CA VAL A 12 15.12 -8.22 -4.94
C VAL A 12 16.28 -7.52 -5.67
N PRO A 13 16.13 -7.17 -6.96
CA PRO A 13 17.13 -6.38 -7.67
C PRO A 13 17.43 -5.08 -6.93
N GLN A 14 18.71 -4.69 -6.85
CA GLN A 14 19.11 -3.51 -6.06
C GLN A 14 18.53 -2.20 -6.61
N ASP A 15 18.29 -2.17 -7.91
CA ASP A 15 17.73 -1.07 -8.69
C ASP A 15 16.21 -1.15 -8.86
N HIS A 16 15.54 -2.11 -8.19
CA HIS A 16 14.10 -2.29 -8.34
C HIS A 16 13.35 -1.02 -7.94
N VAL A 17 12.47 -0.53 -8.82
CA VAL A 17 11.81 0.77 -8.69
C VAL A 17 11.04 0.98 -7.38
N LEU A 18 10.51 -0.09 -6.78
CA LEU A 18 9.86 -0.03 -5.46
C LEU A 18 10.79 0.46 -4.32
N LEU A 19 12.10 0.24 -4.43
CA LEU A 19 13.10 0.70 -3.46
C LEU A 19 13.31 2.22 -3.50
N THR A 20 12.86 2.90 -4.56
CA THR A 20 12.87 4.36 -4.64
C THR A 20 11.81 5.01 -3.73
N ILE A 21 10.83 4.24 -3.26
CA ILE A 21 9.76 4.75 -2.39
C ILE A 21 10.29 4.88 -0.95
N PRO A 22 10.30 6.08 -0.35
CA PRO A 22 10.73 6.26 1.03
C PRO A 22 9.92 5.38 1.99
N GLY A 23 10.63 4.67 2.88
CA GLY A 23 10.04 3.74 3.83
C GLY A 23 9.80 2.32 3.29
N ILE A 24 10.23 1.99 2.06
CA ILE A 24 10.26 0.62 1.56
C ILE A 24 11.70 0.09 1.52
N GLY A 25 11.97 -0.94 2.32
CA GLY A 25 13.21 -1.72 2.24
C GLY A 25 13.04 -3.00 1.41
N LYS A 26 14.16 -3.72 1.19
CA LYS A 26 14.21 -4.96 0.42
C LYS A 26 13.23 -6.03 0.89
N LEU A 27 13.03 -6.18 2.20
CA LEU A 27 12.07 -7.15 2.73
C LEU A 27 10.63 -6.84 2.30
N ALA A 28 10.18 -5.60 2.49
CA ALA A 28 8.84 -5.18 2.08
C ALA A 28 8.66 -5.25 0.56
N ALA A 29 9.67 -4.82 -0.20
CA ALA A 29 9.67 -4.94 -1.66
C ALA A 29 9.57 -6.41 -2.09
N GLY A 30 10.36 -7.30 -1.51
CA GLY A 30 10.37 -8.73 -1.85
C GLY A 30 9.05 -9.43 -1.51
N ILE A 31 8.42 -9.09 -0.38
CA ILE A 31 7.07 -9.60 -0.06
C ILE A 31 6.05 -9.13 -1.09
N ILE A 32 6.09 -7.85 -1.49
CA ILE A 32 5.18 -7.30 -2.50
C ILE A 32 5.41 -8.02 -3.83
N ILE A 33 6.65 -8.11 -4.30
CA ILE A 33 7.02 -8.76 -5.56
C ILE A 33 6.61 -10.23 -5.55
N GLY A 34 6.93 -10.97 -4.48
CA GLY A 34 6.63 -12.40 -4.38
C GLY A 34 5.14 -12.73 -4.35
N ILE A 35 4.30 -11.88 -3.74
CA ILE A 35 2.84 -12.10 -3.70
C ILE A 35 2.17 -11.64 -5.01
N VAL A 36 2.60 -10.49 -5.54
CA VAL A 36 1.94 -9.85 -6.68
C VAL A 36 2.37 -10.52 -8.00
N GLY A 37 3.64 -10.89 -8.11
CA GLY A 37 4.25 -11.30 -9.37
C GLY A 37 4.29 -10.13 -10.33
N ASP A 38 3.64 -10.29 -11.49
CA ASP A 38 3.56 -9.25 -12.51
C ASP A 38 2.51 -8.17 -12.16
N ILE A 39 2.98 -6.93 -11.96
CA ILE A 39 2.14 -5.76 -11.70
C ILE A 39 1.24 -5.39 -12.90
N ARG A 40 1.60 -5.79 -14.13
CA ARG A 40 0.84 -5.49 -15.35
C ARG A 40 -0.54 -6.16 -15.37
N ARG A 41 -0.74 -7.21 -14.58
CA ARG A 41 -2.04 -7.86 -14.33
C ARG A 41 -3.10 -6.92 -13.76
N PHE A 42 -2.67 -5.78 -13.20
CA PHE A 42 -3.53 -4.75 -12.66
C PHE A 42 -3.49 -3.52 -13.59
N PRO A 43 -4.34 -3.44 -14.63
CA PRO A 43 -4.30 -2.32 -15.57
C PRO A 43 -4.76 -0.99 -14.94
N ARG A 44 -5.42 -1.05 -13.79
CA ARG A 44 -5.91 0.13 -13.05
C ARG A 44 -5.43 0.10 -11.60
N PRO A 45 -5.07 1.24 -10.99
CA PRO A 45 -4.66 1.28 -9.59
C PRO A 45 -5.73 0.75 -8.65
N GLU A 46 -7.00 0.97 -8.97
CA GLU A 46 -8.14 0.50 -8.17
C GLU A 46 -8.20 -1.04 -8.13
N SER A 47 -7.83 -1.71 -9.22
CA SER A 47 -7.77 -3.18 -9.27
C SER A 47 -6.68 -3.73 -8.35
N PHE A 48 -5.54 -3.05 -8.24
CA PHE A 48 -4.49 -3.41 -7.30
C PHE A 48 -4.90 -3.14 -5.84
N VAL A 49 -5.54 -2.00 -5.57
CA VAL A 49 -6.08 -1.68 -4.23
C VAL A 49 -7.11 -2.72 -3.78
N ALA A 50 -7.97 -3.17 -4.68
CA ALA A 50 -8.95 -4.24 -4.42
C ALA A 50 -8.27 -5.60 -4.18
N TYR A 51 -7.23 -5.93 -4.96
CA TYR A 51 -6.41 -7.13 -4.72
C TYR A 51 -5.75 -7.11 -3.34
N CYS A 52 -5.39 -5.94 -2.83
CA CYS A 52 -4.88 -5.77 -1.47
C CYS A 52 -5.98 -5.78 -0.40
N GLY A 53 -7.27 -5.78 -0.78
CA GLY A 53 -8.43 -5.74 0.11
C GLY A 53 -8.55 -4.44 0.91
N LEU A 54 -8.04 -3.34 0.34
CA LEU A 54 -8.06 -1.98 0.91
C LEU A 54 -9.04 -1.06 0.18
N ASP A 55 -9.76 -1.59 -0.81
CA ASP A 55 -10.85 -0.88 -1.48
C ASP A 55 -12.00 -0.59 -0.50
N PRO A 56 -12.70 0.55 -0.66
CA PRO A 56 -13.84 0.87 0.19
C PRO A 56 -15.02 -0.07 -0.08
N VAL A 57 -15.71 -0.49 0.98
CA VAL A 57 -17.06 -1.04 0.85
C VAL A 57 -18.02 0.12 0.65
N VAL A 58 -18.66 0.12 -0.52
CA VAL A 58 -19.71 1.06 -0.89
C VAL A 58 -21.01 0.26 -0.98
N GLU A 59 -21.97 0.59 -0.12
CA GLU A 59 -23.33 0.08 -0.24
C GLU A 59 -24.22 1.18 -0.81
N ARG A 60 -24.98 0.83 -1.84
CA ARG A 60 -25.97 1.74 -2.46
C ARG A 60 -27.35 1.14 -2.28
N SER A 61 -28.23 1.88 -1.64
CA SER A 61 -29.66 1.56 -1.51
C SER A 61 -30.47 2.74 -2.03
N GLY A 62 -31.10 2.58 -3.20
CA GLY A 62 -31.81 3.68 -3.86
C GLY A 62 -30.89 4.87 -4.15
N ARG A 63 -31.17 6.03 -3.53
CA ARG A 63 -30.40 7.27 -3.69
C ARG A 63 -29.30 7.48 -2.64
N ILE A 64 -29.16 6.57 -1.67
CA ILE A 64 -28.21 6.72 -0.56
C ILE A 64 -26.97 5.85 -0.81
N GLU A 65 -25.79 6.47 -0.74
CA GLU A 65 -24.49 5.78 -0.75
C GLU A 65 -23.88 5.81 0.67
N VAL A 66 -23.60 4.64 1.24
CA VAL A 66 -22.95 4.50 2.55
C VAL A 66 -21.59 3.83 2.40
N ARG A 67 -20.56 4.38 3.06
CA ARG A 67 -19.20 3.82 3.10
C ARG A 67 -18.92 3.15 4.44
N LYS A 68 -18.79 1.83 4.45
CA LYS A 68 -18.70 1.02 5.69
C LYS A 68 -17.28 0.67 6.16
N GLY A 69 -16.25 0.97 5.37
CA GLY A 69 -14.85 0.65 5.70
C GLY A 69 -14.10 0.07 4.51
N ILE A 70 -13.07 -0.75 4.76
CA ILE A 70 -12.36 -1.51 3.72
C ILE A 70 -13.01 -2.87 3.49
N SER A 71 -12.90 -3.40 2.26
CA SER A 71 -13.55 -4.66 1.87
C SER A 71 -13.04 -5.88 2.62
N LYS A 72 -11.73 -5.92 2.92
CA LYS A 72 -11.00 -7.09 3.44
C LYS A 72 -11.07 -8.35 2.56
N ARG A 73 -11.62 -8.26 1.34
CA ARG A 73 -11.81 -9.40 0.41
C ARG A 73 -10.53 -9.82 -0.32
N GLY A 74 -9.58 -8.91 -0.47
CA GLY A 74 -8.28 -9.19 -1.08
C GLY A 74 -7.26 -9.84 -0.15
N ASN A 75 -6.02 -9.94 -0.62
CA ASN A 75 -4.90 -10.62 0.04
C ASN A 75 -4.63 -10.06 1.46
N LYS A 76 -4.81 -10.91 2.47
CA LYS A 76 -4.65 -10.55 3.89
C LYS A 76 -3.22 -10.15 4.25
N TYR A 77 -2.21 -10.73 3.61
CA TYR A 77 -0.80 -10.45 3.89
C TYR A 77 -0.39 -9.08 3.35
N LEU A 78 -0.79 -8.74 2.12
CA LEU A 78 -0.60 -7.40 1.57
C LEU A 78 -1.35 -6.34 2.40
N ARG A 79 -2.59 -6.63 2.80
CA ARG A 79 -3.35 -5.74 3.68
C ARG A 79 -2.61 -5.45 4.98
N SER A 80 -2.14 -6.49 5.66
CA SER A 80 -1.38 -6.35 6.92
C SER A 80 -0.05 -5.62 6.69
N LEU A 81 0.67 -5.93 5.60
CA LEU A 81 1.91 -5.25 5.25
C LEU A 81 1.69 -3.75 5.03
N PHE A 82 0.68 -3.36 4.25
CA PHE A 82 0.39 -1.94 4.02
C PHE A 82 -0.08 -1.24 5.28
N TYR A 83 -0.87 -1.89 6.14
CA TYR A 83 -1.20 -1.32 7.44
C TYR A 83 0.06 -1.08 8.29
N PHE A 84 0.95 -2.07 8.39
CA PHE A 84 2.21 -1.96 9.12
C PHE A 84 3.11 -0.85 8.58
N LEU A 85 3.23 -0.74 7.25
CA LEU A 85 4.00 0.34 6.62
C LEU A 85 3.36 1.72 6.84
N ALA A 86 2.03 1.80 6.87
CA ALA A 86 1.32 3.04 7.18
C ALA A 86 1.56 3.47 8.63
N GLU A 87 1.62 2.54 9.57
CA GLU A 87 1.84 2.84 10.99
C GLU A 87 3.30 3.21 11.28
N THR A 88 4.25 2.49 10.70
CA THR A 88 5.67 2.63 11.05
C THR A 88 6.46 3.57 10.14
N GLN A 89 6.02 3.81 8.90
CA GLN A 89 6.81 4.53 7.89
C GLN A 89 6.13 5.81 7.36
N TYR A 90 4.95 6.21 7.85
CA TYR A 90 4.24 7.38 7.30
C TYR A 90 5.06 8.67 7.36
N SER A 91 5.85 8.87 8.42
CA SER A 91 6.66 10.08 8.61
C SER A 91 7.87 10.15 7.68
N ARG A 92 8.31 9.02 7.12
CA ARG A 92 9.45 8.95 6.18
C ARG A 92 9.08 9.27 4.75
N ASN A 93 7.79 9.30 4.43
CA ASN A 93 7.28 9.60 3.10
C ASN A 93 6.52 10.94 3.16
N PRO A 94 7.01 12.01 2.49
CA PRO A 94 6.39 13.33 2.56
C PRO A 94 4.90 13.37 2.19
N THR A 95 4.50 12.59 1.17
CA THR A 95 3.09 12.52 0.73
C THR A 95 2.20 11.85 1.79
N LEU A 96 2.71 10.85 2.51
CA LEU A 96 1.98 10.23 3.62
C LEU A 96 1.94 11.11 4.85
N LEU A 97 3.06 11.76 5.20
CA LEU A 97 3.14 12.70 6.31
C LEU A 97 2.14 13.86 6.11
N LYS A 98 2.11 14.45 4.91
CA LYS A 98 1.12 15.49 4.55
C LYS A 98 -0.32 15.02 4.76
N PHE A 99 -0.62 13.77 4.37
CA PHE A 99 -1.96 13.22 4.60
C PHE A 99 -2.26 12.99 6.08
N TYR A 100 -1.29 12.47 6.84
CA TYR A 100 -1.40 12.26 8.27
C TYR A 100 -1.70 13.58 8.97
N GLU A 101 -0.89 14.62 8.75
CA GLU A 101 -1.06 15.94 9.35
C GLU A 101 -2.43 16.55 9.03
N ALA A 102 -2.91 16.41 7.80
CA ALA A 102 -4.22 16.93 7.39
C ALA A 102 -5.43 16.20 8.03
N HIS A 103 -5.24 14.99 8.57
CA HIS A 103 -6.34 14.14 9.04
C HIS A 103 -6.24 13.71 10.50
N LYS A 104 -5.09 13.94 11.15
CA LYS A 104 -4.83 13.48 12.53
C LYS A 104 -5.81 14.05 13.55
N ASP A 105 -6.45 15.18 13.28
CA ASP A 105 -7.43 15.77 14.19
C ASP A 105 -8.82 15.16 14.05
N LYS A 106 -9.17 14.72 12.83
CA LYS A 106 -10.49 14.14 12.52
C LYS A 106 -10.53 12.62 12.67
N LEU A 107 -9.40 11.94 12.42
CA LEU A 107 -9.26 10.50 12.48
C LEU A 107 -8.21 10.13 13.52
N LYS A 108 -8.51 9.16 14.38
CA LYS A 108 -7.60 8.68 15.43
C LYS A 108 -7.35 7.17 15.33
N GLY A 109 -6.19 6.74 15.82
CA GLY A 109 -5.80 5.34 15.95
C GLY A 109 -5.96 4.54 14.65
N ARG A 110 -6.56 3.35 14.75
CA ARG A 110 -6.74 2.41 13.63
C ARG A 110 -7.42 3.02 12.41
N LYS A 111 -8.35 3.98 12.60
CA LYS A 111 -9.06 4.61 11.48
C LYS A 111 -8.13 5.46 10.62
N LEU A 112 -7.22 6.23 11.24
CA LEU A 112 -6.24 7.06 10.53
C LEU A 112 -5.23 6.20 9.75
N TYR A 113 -4.65 5.19 10.39
CA TYR A 113 -3.71 4.29 9.73
C TYR A 113 -4.36 3.43 8.66
N THR A 114 -5.63 3.04 8.82
CA THR A 114 -6.39 2.40 7.74
C THR A 114 -6.54 3.36 6.56
N ALA A 115 -6.85 4.64 6.78
CA ALA A 115 -6.97 5.63 5.71
C ALA A 115 -5.63 5.84 4.98
N LEU A 116 -4.51 5.90 5.71
CA LEU A 116 -3.16 5.93 5.12
C LEU A 116 -2.86 4.67 4.32
N ALA A 117 -3.11 3.49 4.88
CA ALA A 117 -2.86 2.20 4.25
C ALA A 117 -3.57 2.08 2.90
N ARG A 118 -4.78 2.64 2.76
CA ARG A 118 -5.52 2.64 1.49
C ARG A 118 -4.84 3.41 0.36
N LYS A 119 -3.99 4.40 0.68
CA LYS A 119 -3.25 5.18 -0.32
C LYS A 119 -1.99 4.45 -0.81
N LEU A 120 -1.39 3.63 0.05
CA LEU A 120 -0.11 2.98 -0.20
C LEU A 120 -0.08 2.10 -1.46
N PRO A 121 -1.06 1.22 -1.73
CA PRO A 121 -1.05 0.40 -2.93
C PRO A 121 -1.13 1.24 -4.20
N LYS A 122 -1.91 2.33 -4.21
CA LYS A 122 -2.09 3.18 -5.40
C LYS A 122 -0.77 3.85 -5.83
N TYR A 123 0.02 4.34 -4.88
CA TYR A 123 1.33 4.92 -5.20
C TYR A 123 2.34 3.87 -5.65
N ARG A 124 2.41 2.73 -4.96
CA ARG A 124 3.30 1.62 -5.33
C ARG A 124 2.96 1.06 -6.71
N TRP A 125 1.67 0.94 -7.02
CA TRP A 125 1.20 0.59 -8.35
C TRP A 125 1.67 1.60 -9.39
N SER A 126 1.53 2.91 -9.13
CA SER A 126 1.96 3.95 -10.08
C SER A 126 3.46 3.90 -10.38
N VAL A 127 4.29 3.69 -9.36
CA VAL A 127 5.76 3.58 -9.50
C VAL A 127 6.13 2.31 -10.26
N TRP A 128 5.55 1.18 -9.86
CA TRP A 128 5.92 -0.13 -10.39
C TRP A 128 5.36 -0.41 -11.77
N TYR A 129 4.08 -0.07 -12.02
CA TYR A 129 3.43 -0.25 -13.32
C TYR A 129 4.08 0.62 -14.40
N ASN A 130 4.46 1.85 -14.08
CA ASN A 130 5.11 2.74 -15.04
C ASN A 130 6.63 2.56 -15.10
N ASN A 131 7.21 1.77 -14.19
CA ASN A 131 8.66 1.64 -13.99
C ASN A 131 9.37 3.01 -13.89
N LYS A 132 8.77 3.93 -13.14
CA LYS A 132 9.31 5.28 -12.90
C LYS A 132 9.61 5.46 -11.42
N PRO A 133 10.76 6.05 -11.04
CA PRO A 133 11.08 6.35 -9.65
C PRO A 133 9.98 7.13 -8.94
N TYR A 134 9.92 6.97 -7.61
CA TYR A 134 8.95 7.68 -6.78
C TYR A 134 9.14 9.19 -6.85
N GLU A 135 8.07 9.89 -7.24
CA GLU A 135 7.97 11.34 -7.19
C GLU A 135 7.01 11.73 -6.07
N VAL A 136 7.37 12.78 -5.33
CA VAL A 136 6.53 13.33 -4.26
C VAL A 136 5.28 13.95 -4.89
N LYS A 137 4.11 13.58 -4.38
CA LYS A 137 2.80 14.16 -4.74
C LYS A 137 2.23 15.01 -3.63
#